data_AF-A0A955WTX5-F1
#
_entry.id   AF-A0A955WTX5-F1
#
_cell.length_a   1.000
_cell.length_b   1.000
_cell.length_c   1.000
_cell.angle_alpha   90.00
_cell.angle_beta   90.00
_cell.angle_gamma   90.00
#
_symmetry.space_group_name_H-M   'P 1'
#
loop_
_entity.id
_entity.type
_entity.pdbx_description
1 polymer ?
#
loop_
_entity_poly.entity_id
_entity_poly.type
_entity_poly.pdbx_seq_one_letter_code
_entity_poly.pdbx_strand_id
1 'polypeptide(L)'
;VAHNAAFDVGMLKAEFRRLSRVEPFPYLCTMRLPKLLGFGDGNWPLWWACQQFGTAVPRNAHAARDDAEATCGLLHKLVERSADITFRELATTARRLKLWDDFLNSVGSHLVPAPPRIVHAGQLPLRPRQGNDPDEARPDSAAQRYLDAVLAAVEDLRLTPAERERLIALRSGLSEKAIEQVHHRIWHSARRRHRESGYVEAREADREARLRQCLVELGYRPWP
;
A
#
# COMPACT_ATOMS: atom_id res chain seq x y z
N VAL A 1 7.19 7.34 -4.98
CA VAL A 1 6.91 5.98 -5.48
C VAL A 1 6.87 5.06 -4.28
N ALA A 2 5.92 4.13 -4.22
CA ALA A 2 5.83 3.13 -3.16
C ALA A 2 5.17 1.85 -3.67
N HIS A 3 5.35 0.74 -2.97
CA HIS A 3 4.60 -0.49 -3.19
C HIS A 3 3.43 -0.53 -2.20
N ASN A 4 2.20 -0.64 -2.69
CA ASN A 4 0.99 -0.36 -1.91
C ASN A 4 0.94 1.08 -1.35
N ALA A 5 1.11 2.06 -2.24
CA ALA A 5 1.28 3.47 -1.90
C ALA A 5 0.15 4.09 -1.05
N ALA A 6 -1.06 3.51 -1.04
CA ALA A 6 -2.15 3.98 -0.21
C ALA A 6 -1.81 3.96 1.29
N PHE A 7 -0.97 3.00 1.72
CA PHE A 7 -0.48 2.92 3.09
C PHE A 7 0.45 4.10 3.44
N ASP A 8 1.50 4.31 2.65
CA ASP A 8 2.46 5.42 2.86
C ASP A 8 1.79 6.78 2.78
N VAL A 9 0.93 6.97 1.77
CA VAL A 9 0.19 8.22 1.56
C VAL A 9 -0.76 8.48 2.73
N GLY A 10 -1.42 7.46 3.27
CA GLY A 10 -2.27 7.60 4.46
C GLY A 10 -1.48 8.12 5.67
N MET A 11 -0.28 7.57 5.91
CA MET A 11 0.60 8.03 6.98
C MET A 11 1.09 9.47 6.75
N LEU A 12 1.52 9.79 5.53
CA LEU A 12 1.97 11.13 5.17
C LEU A 12 0.83 12.15 5.32
N LYS A 13 -0.38 11.87 4.81
CA LYS A 13 -1.57 12.71 4.99
C LYS A 13 -1.87 13.00 6.45
N ALA A 14 -1.72 12.03 7.34
CA ALA A 14 -1.92 12.24 8.78
C ALA A 14 -0.89 13.22 9.34
N GLU A 15 0.39 13.07 9.00
CA GLU A 15 1.45 13.97 9.44
C GLU A 15 1.33 15.38 8.86
N PHE A 16 0.96 15.51 7.58
CA PHE A 16 0.70 16.81 6.96
C PHE A 16 -0.46 17.53 7.64
N ARG A 17 -1.57 16.84 7.92
CA ARG A 17 -2.69 17.40 8.69
C ARG A 17 -2.28 17.83 10.10
N ARG A 18 -1.48 17.00 10.79
CA ARG A 18 -0.95 17.32 12.14
C ARG A 18 -0.10 18.60 12.13
N LEU A 19 0.57 18.88 11.02
CA LEU A 19 1.39 20.08 10.82
C LEU A 19 0.64 21.23 10.16
N SER A 20 -0.68 21.10 9.93
CA SER A 20 -1.50 22.07 9.20
C SER A 20 -0.92 22.44 7.83
N ARG A 21 -0.32 21.47 7.13
CA ARG A 21 0.25 21.61 5.79
C ARG A 21 -0.64 20.92 4.76
N VAL A 22 -0.64 21.48 3.55
CA VAL A 22 -1.29 20.87 2.38
C VAL A 22 -0.38 19.77 1.83
N GLU A 23 -0.97 18.64 1.45
CA GLU A 23 -0.25 17.51 0.84
C GLU A 23 0.21 17.87 -0.58
N PRO A 24 1.53 17.82 -0.90
CA PRO A 24 2.00 18.44 -2.12
C PRO A 24 2.44 17.49 -3.25
N PHE A 25 2.19 16.17 -3.21
CA PHE A 25 2.86 15.30 -4.20
C PHE A 25 2.02 14.19 -4.85
N PRO A 26 2.23 13.98 -6.17
CA PRO A 26 1.87 12.73 -6.79
C PRO A 26 2.72 11.59 -6.26
N TYR A 27 2.11 10.42 -6.20
CA TYR A 27 2.79 9.17 -5.87
C TYR A 27 2.59 8.19 -7.02
N LEU A 28 3.27 7.03 -6.99
CA LEU A 28 3.14 5.96 -7.97
C LEU A 28 3.15 4.64 -7.20
N CYS A 29 2.16 3.80 -7.46
CA CYS A 29 2.01 2.50 -6.80
C CYS A 29 2.57 1.38 -7.70
N THR A 30 3.75 0.85 -7.36
CA THR A 30 4.37 -0.25 -8.13
C THR A 30 3.59 -1.55 -8.03
N MET A 31 2.69 -1.68 -7.07
CA MET A 31 1.77 -2.82 -6.96
C MET A 31 0.70 -2.82 -8.06
N ARG A 32 0.23 -1.63 -8.47
CA ARG A 32 -0.79 -1.46 -9.53
C ARG A 32 -0.18 -1.28 -10.91
N LEU A 33 1.07 -0.83 -10.97
CA LEU A 33 1.76 -0.52 -12.22
C LEU A 33 1.82 -1.69 -13.22
N PRO A 34 2.03 -2.97 -12.82
CA PRO A 34 1.98 -4.10 -13.75
C PRO A 34 0.66 -4.18 -14.54
N LYS A 35 -0.48 -3.95 -13.87
CA LYS A 35 -1.80 -3.95 -14.49
C LYS A 35 -1.98 -2.78 -15.47
N LEU A 36 -1.45 -1.61 -15.11
CA LEU A 36 -1.47 -0.42 -15.97
C LEU A 36 -0.61 -0.59 -17.22
N LEU A 37 0.48 -1.35 -17.12
CA LEU A 37 1.41 -1.64 -18.21
C LEU A 37 1.03 -2.91 -19.01
N GLY A 38 -0.02 -3.62 -18.61
CA GLY A 38 -0.49 -4.82 -19.30
C GLY A 38 0.30 -6.10 -19.02
N PHE A 39 1.07 -6.14 -17.91
CA PHE A 39 1.85 -7.33 -17.51
C PHE A 39 1.05 -8.37 -16.69
N GLY A 40 -0.25 -8.17 -16.51
CA GLY A 40 -1.13 -9.08 -15.76
C GLY A 40 -2.06 -8.34 -14.79
N ASP A 41 -2.63 -9.08 -13.83
CA ASP A 41 -3.64 -8.53 -12.92
C ASP A 41 -3.11 -7.54 -11.88
N GLY A 42 -1.79 -7.45 -11.71
CA GLY A 42 -1.19 -6.62 -10.65
C GLY A 42 -1.60 -7.06 -9.25
N ASN A 43 -1.56 -6.16 -8.28
CA ASN A 43 -1.95 -6.41 -6.88
C ASN A 43 -1.12 -7.52 -6.21
N TRP A 44 0.13 -7.66 -6.63
CA TRP A 44 1.05 -8.63 -6.05
C TRP A 44 1.78 -8.03 -4.85
N PRO A 45 2.00 -8.81 -3.77
CA PRO A 45 2.89 -8.36 -2.71
C PRO A 45 4.31 -8.13 -3.24
N LEU A 46 5.07 -7.26 -2.59
CA LEU A 46 6.35 -6.77 -3.09
C LEU A 46 7.31 -7.90 -3.44
N TRP A 47 7.44 -8.89 -2.57
CA TRP A 47 8.31 -10.04 -2.79
C TRP A 47 7.94 -10.84 -4.05
N TRP A 48 6.64 -11.02 -4.33
CA TRP A 48 6.17 -11.75 -5.50
C TRP A 48 6.42 -10.93 -6.76
N ALA A 49 6.09 -9.63 -6.73
CA ALA A 49 6.42 -8.73 -7.83
C ALA A 49 7.92 -8.75 -8.13
N CYS A 50 8.76 -8.69 -7.09
CA CYS A 50 10.20 -8.76 -7.25
C CYS A 50 10.65 -10.06 -7.93
N GLN A 51 10.12 -11.21 -7.52
CA GLN A 51 10.39 -12.51 -8.15
C GLN A 51 9.93 -12.55 -9.62
N GLN A 52 8.70 -12.11 -9.91
CA GLN A 52 8.14 -12.11 -11.27
C GLN A 52 8.97 -11.27 -12.25
N PHE A 53 9.52 -10.15 -11.78
CA PHE A 53 10.33 -9.25 -12.61
C PHE A 53 11.84 -9.50 -12.50
N GLY A 54 12.28 -10.51 -11.74
CA GLY A 54 13.68 -10.88 -11.59
C GLY A 54 14.53 -9.82 -10.88
N THR A 55 13.97 -9.19 -9.84
CA THR A 55 14.64 -8.18 -9.01
C THR A 55 14.90 -8.71 -7.60
N ALA A 56 15.78 -8.04 -6.86
CA ALA A 56 16.07 -8.39 -5.48
C ALA A 56 14.81 -8.26 -4.61
N VAL A 57 14.47 -9.35 -3.91
CA VAL A 57 13.46 -9.36 -2.85
C VAL A 57 14.05 -8.64 -1.63
N PRO A 58 13.26 -7.86 -0.86
CA PRO A 58 13.72 -7.25 0.39
C PRO A 58 14.42 -8.27 1.29
N ARG A 59 15.59 -7.93 1.83
CA ARG A 59 16.34 -8.81 2.73
C ARG A 59 15.66 -8.91 4.09
N ASN A 60 15.17 -7.78 4.58
CA ASN A 60 14.31 -7.69 5.75
C ASN A 60 12.98 -7.05 5.32
N ALA A 61 11.97 -7.89 5.08
CA ALA A 61 10.62 -7.41 4.81
C ALA A 61 10.19 -6.46 5.94
N HIS A 62 9.62 -5.30 5.58
CA HIS A 62 9.18 -4.25 6.50
C HIS A 62 10.27 -3.36 7.10
N ALA A 63 11.54 -3.56 6.75
CA ALA A 63 12.52 -2.49 6.90
C ALA A 63 12.24 -1.46 5.81
N ALA A 64 11.83 -0.25 6.21
CA ALA A 64 11.42 0.80 5.26
C ALA A 64 12.48 1.09 4.18
N ARG A 65 13.76 0.95 4.52
CA ARG A 65 14.87 1.07 3.58
C ARG A 65 14.88 -0.07 2.55
N ASP A 66 14.82 -1.32 3.01
CA ASP A 66 14.87 -2.50 2.13
C ASP A 66 13.66 -2.54 1.19
N ASP A 67 12.48 -2.20 1.70
CA ASP A 67 11.25 -2.10 0.90
C ASP A 67 11.37 -1.00 -0.16
N ALA A 68 12.00 0.15 0.18
CA ALA A 68 12.25 1.23 -0.77
C ALA A 68 13.28 0.83 -1.86
N GLU A 69 14.36 0.16 -1.47
CA GLU A 69 15.38 -0.34 -2.40
C GLU A 69 14.79 -1.38 -3.37
N ALA A 70 14.03 -2.35 -2.86
CA ALA A 70 13.34 -3.34 -3.68
C ALA A 70 12.27 -2.70 -4.58
N THR A 71 11.49 -1.75 -4.07
CA THR A 71 10.51 -0.98 -4.85
C THR A 71 11.18 -0.21 -5.99
N CYS A 72 12.37 0.36 -5.75
CA CYS A 72 13.14 1.06 -6.77
C CYS A 72 13.62 0.09 -7.87
N GLY A 73 14.16 -1.07 -7.49
CA GLY A 73 14.56 -2.11 -8.44
C GLY A 73 13.38 -2.61 -9.28
N LEU A 74 12.24 -2.85 -8.63
CA LEU A 74 11.00 -3.23 -9.31
C LEU A 74 10.52 -2.17 -10.29
N LEU A 75 10.52 -0.89 -9.90
CA LEU A 75 10.15 0.21 -10.79
C LEU A 75 11.04 0.23 -12.04
N HIS A 76 12.36 0.09 -11.87
CA HIS A 76 13.29 0.08 -12.99
C HIS A 76 12.95 -1.03 -13.99
N LYS A 77 12.67 -2.25 -13.51
CA LYS A 77 12.28 -3.37 -14.39
C LYS A 77 10.92 -3.19 -15.04
N LEU A 78 9.96 -2.59 -14.36
CA LEU A 78 8.65 -2.28 -14.94
C LEU A 78 8.77 -1.28 -16.09
N VAL A 79 9.59 -0.24 -15.92
CA VAL A 79 9.84 0.77 -16.96
C VAL A 79 10.66 0.19 -18.10
N GLU A 80 11.72 -0.57 -17.82
CA GLU A 80 12.58 -1.21 -18.84
C GLU A 80 11.79 -2.17 -19.75
N ARG A 81 10.78 -2.86 -19.21
CA ARG A 81 9.93 -3.78 -19.97
C ARG A 81 8.72 -3.12 -20.62
N SER A 82 8.45 -1.85 -20.34
CA SER A 82 7.32 -1.12 -20.92
C SER A 82 7.71 -0.48 -22.25
N ALA A 83 6.75 -0.38 -23.17
CA ALA A 83 6.88 0.53 -24.30
C ALA A 83 6.91 1.99 -23.80
N ASP A 84 7.44 2.90 -24.60
CA ASP A 84 7.39 4.34 -24.31
C ASP A 84 5.95 4.75 -24.00
N ILE A 85 5.69 5.03 -22.72
CA ILE A 85 4.37 5.39 -22.21
C ILE A 85 4.48 6.68 -21.40
N THR A 86 3.64 7.64 -21.73
CA THR A 86 3.57 8.90 -21.03
C THR A 86 2.77 8.76 -19.74
N PHE A 87 3.03 9.64 -18.76
CA PHE A 87 2.18 9.76 -17.57
C PHE A 87 0.70 10.01 -17.92
N ARG A 88 0.42 10.69 -19.03
CA ARG A 88 -0.94 10.94 -19.54
C ARG A 88 -1.64 9.66 -19.99
N GLU A 89 -0.92 8.77 -20.67
CA GLU A 89 -1.46 7.48 -21.12
C GLU A 89 -1.66 6.53 -19.95
N LEU A 90 -0.70 6.47 -19.02
CA LEU A 90 -0.87 5.76 -17.75
C LEU A 90 -2.10 6.27 -17.00
N ALA A 91 -2.32 7.59 -16.96
CA ALA A 91 -3.49 8.19 -16.34
C ALA A 91 -4.80 7.78 -17.02
N THR A 92 -4.83 7.83 -18.35
CA THR A 92 -6.00 7.42 -19.13
C THR A 92 -6.35 5.95 -18.89
N THR A 93 -5.34 5.06 -18.88
CA THR A 93 -5.52 3.63 -18.61
C THR A 93 -6.02 3.36 -17.20
N ALA A 94 -5.44 4.01 -16.18
CA ALA A 94 -5.91 3.89 -14.80
C ALA A 94 -7.37 4.33 -14.64
N ARG A 95 -7.80 5.39 -15.36
CA ARG A 95 -9.20 5.82 -15.36
C ARG A 95 -10.12 4.77 -15.97
N ARG A 96 -9.75 4.22 -17.13
CA ARG A 96 -10.51 3.17 -17.83
C ARG A 96 -10.68 1.93 -16.95
N LEU A 97 -9.62 1.53 -16.25
CA LEU A 97 -9.60 0.35 -15.38
C LEU A 97 -10.24 0.58 -14.00
N LYS A 98 -10.74 1.79 -13.70
CA LYS A 98 -11.34 2.16 -12.41
C LYS A 98 -10.43 1.87 -11.20
N LEU A 99 -9.11 1.90 -11.38
CA LEU A 99 -8.11 1.69 -10.33
C LEU A 99 -7.88 2.96 -9.49
N TRP A 100 -8.94 3.72 -9.26
CA TRP A 100 -8.93 5.04 -8.64
C TRP A 100 -8.72 4.95 -7.13
N ASP A 101 -7.47 5.02 -6.67
CA ASP A 101 -7.16 5.62 -5.38
C ASP A 101 -6.05 6.64 -5.61
N ASP A 102 -6.42 7.92 -5.59
CA ASP A 102 -5.59 9.12 -5.34
C ASP A 102 -4.31 9.35 -6.22
N PHE A 103 -3.93 8.40 -7.09
CA PHE A 103 -2.75 8.41 -7.98
C PHE A 103 -2.83 9.53 -9.03
N LEU A 104 -4.03 9.82 -9.56
CA LEU A 104 -4.20 10.73 -10.72
C LEU A 104 -4.81 12.08 -10.39
N ASN A 105 -5.32 12.28 -9.17
CA ASN A 105 -5.74 13.60 -8.71
C ASN A 105 -4.54 14.54 -8.55
N SER A 106 -3.33 14.01 -8.40
CA SER A 106 -2.07 14.76 -8.29
C SER A 106 -1.32 14.97 -9.61
N VAL A 107 -1.66 14.19 -10.66
CA VAL A 107 -1.12 14.38 -12.02
C VAL A 107 -2.05 15.27 -12.86
N GLY A 108 -3.34 15.27 -12.54
CA GLY A 108 -4.39 16.02 -13.27
C GLY A 108 -4.69 17.42 -12.74
N SER A 109 -4.40 17.72 -11.48
CA SER A 109 -4.71 19.03 -10.87
C SER A 109 -3.41 19.69 -10.39
N HIS A 110 -2.99 20.71 -11.13
CA HIS A 110 -1.90 21.64 -10.82
C HIS A 110 -0.49 21.03 -10.93
N LEU A 111 0.17 21.41 -12.03
CA LEU A 111 1.58 21.79 -12.11
C LEU A 111 2.40 21.32 -10.90
N VAL A 112 3.28 20.34 -11.09
CA VAL A 112 4.47 20.20 -10.25
C VAL A 112 5.09 21.61 -10.18
N PRO A 113 5.01 22.33 -9.05
CA PRO A 113 5.69 23.60 -8.94
C PRO A 113 7.17 23.30 -9.12
N ALA A 114 7.90 24.17 -9.83
CA ALA A 114 9.35 24.04 -9.90
C ALA A 114 9.90 23.78 -8.49
N PRO A 115 10.83 22.83 -8.32
CA PRO A 115 11.31 22.45 -6.99
C PRO A 115 11.72 23.71 -6.24
N PRO A 116 11.31 23.88 -4.97
CA PRO A 116 11.72 25.04 -4.20
C PRO A 116 13.24 25.09 -4.23
N ARG A 117 13.81 26.17 -4.77
CA ARG A 117 15.24 26.43 -4.62
C ARG A 117 15.49 26.43 -3.12
N ILE A 118 16.23 25.42 -2.65
CA ILE A 118 16.67 25.34 -1.27
C ILE A 118 17.64 26.50 -1.10
N VAL A 119 17.12 27.63 -0.61
CA VAL A 119 17.95 28.65 0.00
C VAL A 119 18.32 28.07 1.35
N HIS A 120 19.61 27.87 1.60
CA HIS A 120 20.11 27.48 2.90
C HIS A 120 19.73 28.55 3.94
N ALA A 121 18.55 28.42 4.53
CA ALA A 121 18.18 29.12 5.74
C ALA A 121 18.63 28.24 6.92
N GLY A 122 19.32 28.88 7.86
CA GLY A 122 20.12 28.26 8.89
C GLY A 122 19.44 27.14 9.69
N GLN A 123 20.31 26.24 10.14
CA GLN A 123 20.11 25.16 11.09
C GLN A 123 18.96 25.41 12.08
N LEU A 124 17.82 24.76 11.85
CA LEU A 124 16.91 24.41 12.93
C LEU A 124 17.43 23.11 13.56
N PRO A 125 17.58 23.04 14.90
CA PRO A 125 18.02 21.82 15.55
C PRO A 125 16.92 20.75 15.41
N LEU A 126 17.15 19.78 14.54
CA LEU A 126 16.39 18.54 14.51
C LEU A 126 16.66 17.82 15.83
N ARG A 127 15.69 17.83 16.75
CA ARG A 127 15.69 16.89 17.87
C ARG A 127 15.55 15.48 17.28
N PRO A 128 16.49 14.55 17.51
CA PRO A 128 16.29 13.17 17.15
C PRO A 128 15.14 12.66 18.02
N ARG A 129 14.02 12.28 17.39
CA ARG A 129 13.13 11.30 18.03
C ARG A 129 13.93 10.01 18.04
N GLN A 130 14.29 9.54 19.24
CA GLN A 130 14.59 8.13 19.47
C GLN A 130 13.35 7.35 19.05
N GLY A 131 13.31 6.95 17.77
CA GLY A 131 12.56 5.78 17.38
C GLY A 131 13.34 4.60 17.93
N ASN A 132 12.66 3.71 18.64
CA ASN A 132 13.24 2.41 18.96
C ASN A 132 13.71 1.78 17.64
N ASP A 133 15.01 1.48 17.55
CA ASP A 133 15.57 0.65 16.49
C ASP A 133 14.79 -0.68 16.45
N PRO A 134 14.22 -1.09 15.31
CA PRO A 134 13.84 -2.46 15.09
C PRO A 134 15.03 -3.16 14.40
N ASP A 135 16.17 -3.25 15.09
CA ASP A 135 17.28 -4.14 14.71
C ASP A 135 17.06 -5.57 15.26
N GLU A 136 15.80 -5.97 15.38
CA GLU A 136 15.43 -7.38 15.49
C GLU A 136 14.72 -7.74 14.19
N ALA A 137 15.45 -8.38 13.28
CA ALA A 137 14.90 -9.08 12.14
C ALA A 137 13.77 -10.00 12.63
N ARG A 138 12.52 -9.54 12.53
CA ARG A 138 11.37 -10.40 12.76
C ARG A 138 11.37 -11.44 11.64
N PRO A 139 11.36 -12.74 11.95
CA PRO A 139 11.39 -13.76 10.92
C PRO A 139 10.19 -13.56 10.01
N ASP A 140 10.42 -13.76 8.71
CA ASP A 140 9.49 -13.80 7.59
C ASP A 140 8.40 -14.88 7.81
N SER A 141 7.58 -14.64 8.82
CA SER A 141 6.63 -15.61 9.34
C SER A 141 5.51 -15.78 8.33
N ALA A 142 5.04 -17.01 8.15
CA ALA A 142 3.91 -17.29 7.27
C ALA A 142 2.68 -16.40 7.59
N ALA A 143 2.51 -15.97 8.85
CA ALA A 143 1.43 -15.11 9.29
C ALA A 143 1.56 -13.69 8.71
N GLN A 144 2.78 -13.20 8.57
CA GLN A 144 3.07 -11.89 7.99
C GLN A 144 2.86 -11.90 6.46
N ARG A 145 3.34 -12.94 5.77
CA ARG A 145 3.05 -13.14 4.34
C ARG A 145 1.54 -13.23 4.05
N TYR A 146 0.79 -13.88 4.94
CA TYR A 146 -0.66 -13.93 4.86
C TYR A 146 -1.30 -12.57 5.13
N LEU A 147 -0.84 -11.79 6.12
CA LEU A 147 -1.30 -10.42 6.37
C LEU A 147 -1.11 -9.52 5.14
N ASP A 148 0.06 -9.54 4.52
CA ASP A 148 0.35 -8.70 3.35
C ASP A 148 -0.52 -9.10 2.15
N ALA A 149 -0.71 -10.41 1.94
CA ALA A 149 -1.57 -10.90 0.88
C ALA A 149 -3.05 -10.51 1.10
N VAL A 150 -3.55 -10.57 2.35
CA VAL A 150 -4.91 -10.11 2.65
C VAL A 150 -5.02 -8.61 2.43
N LEU A 151 -4.06 -7.81 2.90
CA LEU A 151 -4.07 -6.35 2.70
C LEU A 151 -4.07 -5.97 1.21
N ALA A 152 -3.32 -6.68 0.37
CA ALA A 152 -3.34 -6.48 -1.08
C ALA A 152 -4.69 -6.86 -1.69
N ALA A 153 -5.27 -8.00 -1.29
CA ALA A 153 -6.53 -8.50 -1.83
C ALA A 153 -7.77 -7.69 -1.39
N VAL A 154 -7.73 -7.03 -0.24
CA VAL A 154 -8.85 -6.19 0.24
C VAL A 154 -8.70 -4.71 -0.13
N GLU A 155 -7.68 -4.34 -0.91
CA GLU A 155 -7.40 -2.93 -1.25
C GLU A 155 -8.56 -2.30 -2.04
N ASP A 156 -9.14 -3.02 -2.99
CA ASP A 156 -10.29 -2.57 -3.79
C ASP A 156 -11.65 -2.95 -3.20
N LEU A 157 -11.63 -3.54 -1.99
CA LEU A 157 -12.79 -4.03 -1.25
C LEU A 157 -13.64 -5.05 -2.04
N ARG A 158 -12.99 -5.82 -2.92
CA ARG A 158 -13.60 -6.90 -3.69
C ARG A 158 -12.67 -8.11 -3.68
N LEU A 159 -13.19 -9.26 -3.24
CA LEU A 159 -12.40 -10.47 -3.26
C LEU A 159 -12.76 -11.32 -4.47
N THR A 160 -11.83 -11.49 -5.41
CA THR A 160 -12.04 -12.39 -6.55
C THR A 160 -11.88 -13.85 -6.14
N PRO A 161 -12.48 -14.82 -6.89
CA PRO A 161 -12.27 -16.24 -6.61
C PRO A 161 -10.80 -16.67 -6.60
N ALA A 162 -9.99 -16.12 -7.52
CA ALA A 162 -8.56 -16.41 -7.61
C ALA A 162 -7.75 -15.82 -6.43
N GLU A 163 -8.12 -14.65 -5.91
CA GLU A 163 -7.53 -14.11 -4.68
C GLU A 163 -7.92 -14.95 -3.46
N ARG A 164 -9.19 -15.35 -3.38
CA ARG A 164 -9.68 -16.21 -2.31
C ARG A 164 -8.95 -17.55 -2.28
N GLU A 165 -8.80 -18.22 -3.41
CA GLU A 165 -8.05 -19.49 -3.48
C GLU A 165 -6.58 -19.32 -3.06
N ARG A 166 -5.92 -18.27 -3.53
CA ARG A 166 -4.54 -17.95 -3.12
C ARG A 166 -4.41 -17.70 -1.62
N LEU A 167 -5.36 -16.96 -1.03
CA LEU A 167 -5.38 -16.70 0.40
C LEU A 167 -5.68 -17.96 1.22
N ILE A 168 -6.55 -18.85 0.72
CA ILE A 168 -6.79 -20.17 1.33
C ILE A 168 -5.52 -21.02 1.29
N ALA A 169 -4.79 -21.03 0.18
CA ALA A 169 -3.52 -21.74 0.08
C ALA A 169 -2.49 -21.22 1.09
N LEU A 170 -2.37 -19.90 1.25
CA LEU A 170 -1.45 -19.27 2.23
C LEU A 170 -1.80 -19.57 3.70
N ARG A 171 -3.05 -19.96 3.99
CA ARG A 171 -3.48 -20.37 5.33
C ARG A 171 -3.04 -21.77 5.74
N SER A 172 -2.77 -22.64 4.77
CA SER A 172 -2.50 -24.06 5.03
C SER A 172 -1.32 -24.32 5.99
N GLY A 173 -0.45 -23.33 6.20
CA GLY A 173 0.65 -23.37 7.17
C GLY A 173 0.44 -22.54 8.45
N LEU A 174 -0.77 -22.05 8.73
CA LEU A 174 -1.06 -21.16 9.87
C LEU A 174 -2.03 -21.78 10.86
N SER A 175 -1.82 -21.49 12.14
CA SER A 175 -2.82 -21.79 13.17
C SER A 175 -4.03 -20.87 13.05
N GLU A 176 -5.21 -21.36 13.44
CA GLU A 176 -6.44 -20.55 13.45
C GLU A 176 -6.27 -19.25 14.23
N LYS A 177 -5.56 -19.29 15.36
CA LYS A 177 -5.25 -18.12 16.19
C LYS A 177 -4.42 -17.08 15.44
N ALA A 178 -3.45 -17.50 14.62
CA ALA A 178 -2.64 -16.58 13.82
C ALA A 178 -3.47 -15.92 12.71
N ILE A 179 -4.35 -16.68 12.07
CA ILE A 179 -5.29 -16.17 11.05
C ILE A 179 -6.25 -15.15 11.66
N GLU A 180 -6.82 -15.46 12.83
CA GLU A 180 -7.72 -14.57 13.58
C GLU A 180 -7.01 -13.27 13.98
N GLN A 181 -5.78 -13.35 14.48
CA GLN A 181 -4.97 -12.17 14.83
C GLN A 181 -4.73 -11.24 13.63
N VAL A 182 -4.42 -11.81 12.46
CA VAL A 182 -4.25 -11.05 11.22
C VAL A 182 -5.53 -10.31 10.85
N HIS A 183 -6.67 -11.01 10.85
CA HIS A 183 -7.96 -10.41 10.52
C HIS A 183 -8.38 -9.33 11.53
N HIS A 184 -8.22 -9.59 12.83
CA HIS A 184 -8.47 -8.59 13.88
C HIS A 184 -7.60 -7.36 13.69
N ARG A 185 -6.31 -7.54 13.40
CA ARG A 185 -5.38 -6.42 13.19
C ARG A 185 -5.82 -5.52 12.03
N ILE A 186 -6.23 -6.12 10.92
CA ILE A 186 -6.74 -5.38 9.75
C ILE A 186 -8.02 -4.62 10.12
N TRP A 187 -8.97 -5.31 10.75
CA TRP A 187 -10.26 -4.72 11.16
C TRP A 187 -10.10 -3.56 12.14
N HIS A 188 -9.33 -3.75 13.22
CA HIS A 188 -9.08 -2.70 14.21
C HIS A 188 -8.33 -1.51 13.60
N SER A 189 -7.39 -1.75 12.68
CA SER A 189 -6.64 -0.67 12.00
C SER A 189 -7.53 0.13 11.04
N ALA A 190 -8.54 -0.48 10.42
CA ALA A 190 -9.56 0.24 9.67
C ALA A 190 -10.43 1.10 10.60
N ARG A 191 -10.97 0.51 11.69
CA ARG A 191 -11.83 1.24 12.65
C ARG A 191 -11.14 2.40 13.36
N ARG A 192 -9.84 2.28 13.69
CA ARG A 192 -9.11 3.35 14.40
C ARG A 192 -9.00 4.62 13.54
N ARG A 193 -8.78 4.46 12.23
CA ARG A 193 -8.71 5.57 11.27
C ARG A 193 -10.02 6.38 11.21
N HIS A 194 -11.17 5.73 11.41
CA HIS A 194 -12.47 6.41 11.45
C HIS A 194 -12.71 7.17 12.76
N ARG A 195 -12.30 6.62 13.91
CA ARG A 195 -12.51 7.26 15.22
C ARG A 195 -11.69 8.54 15.41
N GLU A 196 -10.54 8.63 14.76
CA GLU A 196 -9.68 9.82 14.79
C GLU A 196 -10.18 10.95 13.87
N SER A 197 -11.11 10.66 12.95
CA SER A 197 -11.70 11.62 11.98
C SER A 197 -12.86 12.45 12.57
N GLY A 198 -13.51 11.97 13.63
CA GLY A 198 -14.65 12.65 14.28
C GLY A 198 -15.97 12.65 13.46
N TYR A 199 -15.90 12.34 12.16
CA TYR A 199 -17.05 12.18 11.27
C TYR A 199 -16.88 10.91 10.43
N VAL A 200 -17.83 9.99 10.50
CA VAL A 200 -17.93 8.86 9.56
C VAL A 200 -18.86 9.30 8.44
N GLU A 201 -18.28 9.74 7.32
CA GLU A 201 -19.07 9.99 6.11
C GLU A 201 -19.72 8.68 5.62
N ALA A 202 -20.89 8.76 4.97
CA ALA A 202 -21.61 7.57 4.48
C ALA A 202 -20.77 6.64 3.58
N ARG A 203 -19.77 7.20 2.88
CA ARG A 203 -18.79 6.46 2.07
C ARG A 203 -17.80 5.65 2.92
N GLU A 204 -17.42 6.16 4.08
CA GLU A 204 -16.52 5.46 5.00
C GLU A 204 -17.22 4.28 5.66
N ALA A 205 -18.50 4.44 6.03
CA ALA A 205 -19.33 3.35 6.53
C ALA A 205 -19.51 2.23 5.49
N ASP A 206 -19.72 2.56 4.21
CA ASP A 206 -19.79 1.58 3.11
C ASP A 206 -18.45 0.85 2.92
N ARG A 207 -17.32 1.58 3.00
CA ARG A 207 -15.98 0.97 2.93
C ARG A 207 -15.72 0.00 4.08
N GLU A 208 -16.08 0.36 5.31
CA GLU A 208 -15.95 -0.51 6.49
C GLU A 208 -16.84 -1.76 6.35
N ALA A 209 -18.08 -1.61 5.89
CA ALA A 209 -18.98 -2.73 5.65
C ALA A 209 -18.44 -3.71 4.60
N ARG A 210 -17.89 -3.21 3.48
CA ARG A 210 -17.28 -4.05 2.45
C ARG A 210 -16.01 -4.74 2.92
N LEU A 211 -15.15 -4.04 3.67
CA LEU A 211 -13.96 -4.66 4.26
C LEU A 211 -14.35 -5.81 5.19
N ARG A 212 -15.37 -5.60 6.04
CA ARG A 212 -15.92 -6.66 6.90
C ARG A 212 -16.38 -7.85 6.08
N GLN A 213 -17.13 -7.61 5.00
CA GLN A 213 -17.61 -8.66 4.09
C GLN A 213 -16.44 -9.49 3.52
N CYS A 214 -15.40 -8.85 2.99
CA CYS A 214 -14.21 -9.55 2.48
C CYS A 214 -13.52 -10.39 3.56
N LEU A 215 -13.36 -9.85 4.78
CA LEU A 215 -12.78 -10.60 5.89
C LEU A 215 -13.65 -11.80 6.30
N VAL A 216 -14.98 -11.64 6.31
CA VAL A 216 -15.94 -12.73 6.62
C VAL A 216 -15.93 -13.82 5.55
N GLU A 217 -15.75 -13.47 4.28
CA GLU A 217 -15.55 -14.46 3.20
C GLU A 217 -14.24 -15.24 3.35
N LEU A 218 -13.26 -14.62 3.98
CA LEU A 218 -12.06 -15.29 4.48
C LEU A 218 -12.33 -15.98 5.83
N GLY A 219 -13.54 -16.07 6.37
CA GLY A 219 -13.80 -16.76 7.64
C GLY A 219 -13.41 -15.97 8.90
N TYR A 220 -13.26 -14.66 8.80
CA TYR A 220 -13.22 -13.78 9.98
C TYR A 220 -14.55 -13.87 10.74
N ARG A 221 -14.49 -14.11 12.04
CA ARG A 221 -15.65 -14.05 12.94
C ARG A 221 -15.51 -12.81 13.82
N PRO A 222 -16.19 -11.71 13.50
CA PRO A 222 -16.18 -10.55 14.39
C PRO A 222 -16.78 -10.98 15.74
N TRP A 223 -16.12 -10.60 16.84
CA TRP A 223 -16.69 -10.76 18.17
C TRP A 223 -18.06 -10.05 18.23
N PRO A 224 -19.06 -10.66 18.89
CA PRO A 224 -20.39 -10.05 19.07
C PRO A 224 -20.32 -8.71 19.80
#